data_AF-A0A645C398-F1
#
_entry.id   AF-A0A645C398-F1
#
_cell.length_a   1.000
_cell.length_b   1.000
_cell.length_c   1.000
_cell.angle_alpha   90.00
_cell.angle_beta   90.00
_cell.angle_gamma   90.00
#
_symmetry.space_group_name_H-M   'P 1'
#
loop_
_entity.id
_entity.type
_entity.pdbx_description
1 polymer ?
#
loop_
_entity_poly.entity_id
_entity_poly.type
_entity_poly.pdbx_seq_one_letter_code
_entity_poly.pdbx_strand_id
1 'polypeptide(L)'
;MDTGGRSVVDQYYYPSSAAPYVGGTGTFFARPNSDTYVLTYAEMCFIKAEILLRKGKKGDALTAYKAGIQASFDQMQTKLNTWKTAGSVNPDEMPMNAADITAYMSSAAVVQNSANLTMADIMRQKLIALGLNAENWVDARRFNYSAGNIKDFGVVYIDYKRPKEFTATNKIVGANPGELTYWFRRFSQSTHESNYNLTQLMASNKLAMKDPIWSCPVWWDCSTDEEYYGYIK
;
A
#
# COMPACT_ATOMS: atom_id res chain seq x y z
N MET A 1 27.57 25.16 0.03
CA MET A 1 27.29 24.22 1.13
C MET A 1 28.19 23.02 0.92
N ASP A 2 29.07 22.75 1.88
CA ASP A 2 30.03 21.64 1.84
C ASP A 2 29.24 20.32 1.87
N THR A 3 29.39 19.48 0.84
CA THR A 3 28.68 18.20 0.73
C THR A 3 29.34 17.10 1.56
N GLY A 4 30.37 17.40 2.36
CA GLY A 4 31.08 16.39 3.15
C GLY A 4 31.73 15.32 2.27
N GLY A 5 32.14 15.68 1.05
CA GLY A 5 32.72 14.78 0.06
C GLY A 5 31.72 13.91 -0.72
N ARG A 6 30.41 14.14 -0.56
CA ARG A 6 29.37 13.38 -1.27
C ARG A 6 28.98 14.05 -2.59
N SER A 7 28.80 13.25 -3.63
CA SER A 7 28.47 13.72 -4.99
C SER A 7 27.04 14.25 -5.06
N VAL A 8 26.75 15.21 -5.96
CA VAL A 8 25.37 15.67 -6.23
C VAL A 8 24.48 14.57 -6.85
N VAL A 9 25.07 13.47 -7.29
CA VAL A 9 24.38 12.26 -7.76
C VAL A 9 24.43 11.11 -6.74
N ASP A 10 24.84 11.38 -5.49
CA ASP A 10 24.86 10.38 -4.43
C ASP A 10 23.43 9.97 -4.05
N GLN A 11 23.06 8.74 -4.36
CA GLN A 11 21.72 8.19 -4.14
C GLN A 11 21.59 7.41 -2.82
N TYR A 12 22.59 7.49 -1.94
CA TYR A 12 22.60 6.73 -0.69
C TYR A 12 22.05 7.54 0.50
N TYR A 13 21.21 6.89 1.30
CA TYR A 13 20.81 7.35 2.63
C TYR A 13 21.87 6.94 3.66
N TYR A 14 22.35 7.91 4.44
CA TYR A 14 23.30 7.71 5.53
C TYR A 14 22.64 8.11 6.85
N PRO A 15 22.84 7.37 7.95
CA PRO A 15 22.21 7.67 9.23
C PRO A 15 22.72 8.99 9.85
N SER A 16 23.86 9.52 9.37
CA SER A 16 24.31 10.90 9.60
C SER A 16 25.31 11.35 8.54
N SER A 17 25.66 12.65 8.53
CA SER A 17 26.69 13.21 7.65
C SER A 17 28.10 12.68 7.95
N ALA A 18 28.36 12.22 9.17
CA ALA A 18 29.65 11.66 9.59
C ALA A 18 29.72 10.12 9.53
N ALA A 19 28.60 9.44 9.27
CA ALA A 19 28.56 7.99 9.21
C ALA A 19 29.39 7.48 8.01
N PRO A 20 30.40 6.61 8.23
CA PRO A 20 31.21 6.04 7.15
C PRO A 20 30.50 4.87 6.44
N TYR A 21 29.23 4.63 6.74
CA TYR A 21 28.44 3.52 6.23
C TYR A 21 27.08 3.98 5.74
N VAL A 22 26.60 3.35 4.67
CA VAL A 22 25.29 3.60 4.07
C VAL A 22 24.21 2.96 4.95
N GLY A 23 23.22 3.75 5.38
CA GLY A 23 22.06 3.28 6.15
C GLY A 23 20.95 2.72 5.27
N GLY A 24 20.99 3.00 3.97
CA GLY A 24 20.13 2.42 2.95
C GLY A 24 20.42 3.08 1.61
N THR A 25 20.26 2.40 0.50
CA THR A 25 20.59 2.97 -0.82
C THR A 25 19.37 3.55 -1.54
N GLY A 26 18.22 3.64 -0.86
CA GLY A 26 16.91 3.94 -1.44
C GLY A 26 16.21 2.67 -1.93
N THR A 27 14.93 2.51 -1.58
CA THR A 27 14.10 1.42 -2.10
C THR A 27 13.85 1.63 -3.60
N PHE A 28 13.72 0.56 -4.39
CA PHE A 28 13.46 0.61 -5.84
C PHE A 28 12.42 1.65 -6.27
N PHE A 29 11.36 1.87 -5.48
CA PHE A 29 10.27 2.81 -5.80
C PHE A 29 10.53 4.28 -5.40
N ALA A 30 11.57 4.57 -4.64
CA ALA A 30 11.82 5.88 -4.04
C ALA A 30 13.09 6.58 -4.57
N ARG A 31 13.79 5.99 -5.55
CA ARG A 31 14.97 6.64 -6.12
C ARG A 31 14.56 7.81 -7.02
N PRO A 32 15.40 8.87 -7.14
CA PRO A 32 15.11 10.00 -8.02
C PRO A 32 14.95 9.63 -9.50
N ASN A 33 15.55 8.52 -9.93
CA ASN A 33 15.51 7.99 -11.29
C ASN A 33 14.53 6.81 -11.46
N SER A 34 13.72 6.50 -10.45
CA SER A 34 12.66 5.49 -10.51
C SER A 34 11.44 5.98 -11.27
N ASP A 35 10.74 5.04 -11.89
CA ASP A 35 9.47 5.36 -12.53
C ASP A 35 8.39 5.57 -11.46
N THR A 36 7.49 6.52 -11.72
CA THR A 36 6.26 6.67 -10.92
C THR A 36 5.15 5.88 -11.59
N TYR A 37 4.60 4.90 -10.87
CA TYR A 37 3.54 4.05 -11.38
C TYR A 37 2.17 4.57 -10.96
N VAL A 38 1.31 4.85 -11.94
CA VAL A 38 -0.09 5.22 -11.70
C VAL A 38 -0.99 3.98 -11.69
N LEU A 39 -0.83 3.12 -12.68
CA LEU A 39 -1.55 1.86 -12.85
C LEU A 39 -0.58 0.83 -13.45
N THR A 40 -0.58 -0.40 -12.95
CA THR A 40 0.35 -1.44 -13.44
C THR A 40 -0.38 -2.69 -13.90
N TYR A 41 0.26 -3.45 -14.79
CA TYR A 41 -0.25 -4.77 -15.17
C TYR A 41 -0.28 -5.73 -13.97
N ALA A 42 0.72 -5.67 -13.08
CA ALA A 42 0.76 -6.45 -11.85
C ALA A 42 -0.49 -6.21 -10.98
N GLU A 43 -0.86 -4.94 -10.79
CA GLU A 43 -2.09 -4.56 -10.09
C GLU A 43 -3.34 -5.17 -10.73
N MET A 44 -3.47 -5.08 -12.06
CA MET A 44 -4.61 -5.63 -12.79
C MET A 44 -4.71 -7.16 -12.63
N CYS A 45 -3.57 -7.86 -12.61
CA CYS A 45 -3.53 -9.29 -12.31
C CYS A 45 -4.06 -9.60 -10.90
N PHE A 46 -3.69 -8.81 -9.88
CA PHE A 46 -4.19 -9.01 -8.52
C PHE A 46 -5.68 -8.67 -8.37
N ILE A 47 -6.16 -7.59 -9.02
CA ILE A 47 -7.60 -7.29 -9.08
C ILE A 47 -8.36 -8.45 -9.74
N LYS A 48 -7.84 -8.99 -10.85
CA LYS A 48 -8.40 -10.16 -11.50
C LYS A 48 -8.41 -11.38 -10.59
N ALA A 49 -7.32 -11.64 -9.87
CA ALA A 49 -7.22 -12.75 -8.92
C ALA A 49 -8.27 -12.63 -7.81
N GLU A 50 -8.44 -11.44 -7.24
CA GLU A 50 -9.46 -11.16 -6.24
C GLU A 50 -10.88 -11.41 -6.78
N ILE A 51 -11.21 -10.88 -7.97
CA ILE A 51 -12.53 -11.06 -8.59
C ILE A 51 -12.81 -12.54 -8.80
N LEU A 52 -11.84 -13.29 -9.30
CA LEU A 52 -11.98 -14.73 -9.54
C LEU A 52 -12.14 -15.51 -8.24
N LEU A 53 -11.41 -15.14 -7.18
CA LEU A 53 -11.55 -15.75 -5.86
C LEU A 53 -12.95 -15.47 -5.28
N ARG A 54 -13.45 -14.23 -5.39
CA ARG A 54 -14.83 -13.85 -5.00
C ARG A 54 -15.90 -14.66 -5.72
N LYS A 55 -15.64 -15.04 -6.97
CA LYS A 55 -16.52 -15.90 -7.80
C LYS A 55 -16.35 -17.40 -7.56
N GLY A 56 -15.51 -17.81 -6.61
CA GLY A 56 -15.23 -19.22 -6.33
C GLY A 56 -14.35 -19.91 -7.39
N LYS A 57 -13.81 -19.18 -8.36
CA LYS A 57 -12.94 -19.71 -9.43
C LYS A 57 -11.49 -19.81 -8.95
N LYS A 58 -11.25 -20.64 -7.93
CA LYS A 58 -9.95 -20.72 -7.23
C LYS A 58 -8.76 -21.04 -8.16
N GLY A 59 -8.95 -21.92 -9.15
CA GLY A 59 -7.90 -22.25 -10.12
C GLY A 59 -7.47 -21.03 -10.95
N ASP A 60 -8.45 -20.33 -11.55
CA ASP A 60 -8.20 -19.12 -12.33
C ASP A 60 -7.61 -18.00 -11.46
N ALA A 61 -8.08 -17.89 -10.21
CA ALA A 61 -7.56 -16.93 -9.23
C ALA A 61 -6.08 -17.17 -8.93
N LEU A 62 -5.67 -18.42 -8.74
CA LEU A 62 -4.27 -18.80 -8.52
C LEU A 62 -3.39 -18.42 -9.72
N THR A 63 -3.88 -18.66 -10.94
CA THR A 63 -3.16 -18.29 -12.17
C THR A 63 -2.97 -16.78 -12.25
N ALA A 64 -4.02 -15.98 -12.00
CA ALA A 64 -3.93 -14.52 -12.00
C ALA A 64 -3.04 -13.99 -10.87
N TYR A 65 -3.09 -14.59 -9.69
CA TYR A 65 -2.23 -14.28 -8.55
C TYR A 65 -0.75 -14.47 -8.89
N LYS A 66 -0.38 -15.65 -9.43
CA LYS A 66 1.01 -15.92 -9.85
C LYS A 66 1.45 -14.99 -10.99
N ALA A 67 0.55 -14.68 -11.93
CA ALA A 67 0.83 -13.72 -12.99
C ALA A 67 1.11 -12.31 -12.45
N GLY A 68 0.41 -11.87 -11.39
CA GLY A 68 0.66 -10.58 -10.75
C GLY A 68 2.04 -10.49 -10.10
N ILE A 69 2.48 -11.58 -9.43
CA ILE A 69 3.82 -11.65 -8.83
C ILE A 69 4.89 -11.61 -9.92
N GLN A 70 4.75 -12.43 -10.96
CA GLN A 70 5.69 -12.44 -12.08
C GLN A 70 5.75 -11.08 -12.77
N ALA A 71 4.60 -10.46 -13.03
CA ALA A 71 4.52 -9.12 -13.62
C ALA A 71 5.23 -8.06 -12.78
N SER A 72 5.18 -8.16 -11.44
CA SER A 72 5.94 -7.27 -10.55
C SER A 72 7.46 -7.43 -10.76
N PHE A 73 7.95 -8.68 -10.81
CA PHE A 73 9.37 -8.94 -11.09
C PHE A 73 9.77 -8.45 -12.48
N ASP A 74 8.95 -8.71 -13.50
CA ASP A 74 9.23 -8.30 -14.88
C ASP A 74 9.29 -6.78 -15.02
N GLN A 75 8.39 -6.07 -14.35
CA GLN A 75 8.38 -4.60 -14.29
C GLN A 75 9.67 -4.07 -13.65
N MET A 76 10.07 -4.62 -12.50
CA MET A 76 11.31 -4.22 -11.85
C MET A 76 12.53 -4.55 -12.72
N GLN A 77 12.59 -5.75 -13.30
CA GLN A 77 13.67 -6.17 -14.20
C GLN A 77 13.81 -5.23 -15.40
N THR A 78 12.70 -4.76 -15.96
CA THR A 78 12.74 -3.81 -17.09
C THR A 78 13.55 -2.58 -16.71
N LYS A 79 13.24 -1.97 -15.56
CA LYS A 79 13.93 -0.77 -15.08
C LYS A 79 15.37 -1.04 -14.64
N LEU A 80 15.62 -2.14 -13.93
CA LEU A 80 16.97 -2.53 -13.51
C LEU A 80 17.89 -2.78 -14.72
N ASN A 81 17.38 -3.41 -15.78
CA ASN A 81 18.14 -3.59 -17.02
C ASN A 81 18.42 -2.26 -17.73
N THR A 82 17.46 -1.32 -17.72
CA THR A 82 17.70 0.04 -18.22
C THR A 82 18.82 0.75 -17.46
N TRP A 83 18.82 0.70 -16.13
CA TRP A 83 19.87 1.32 -15.32
C TRP A 83 21.24 0.67 -15.55
N LYS A 84 21.30 -0.66 -15.60
CA LYS A 84 22.54 -1.37 -15.95
C LYS A 84 23.09 -0.98 -17.31
N THR A 85 22.22 -0.87 -18.32
CA THR A 85 22.60 -0.49 -19.69
C THR A 85 23.09 0.95 -19.76
N ALA A 86 22.53 1.84 -18.94
CA ALA A 86 22.99 3.22 -18.78
C ALA A 86 24.32 3.35 -18.01
N GLY A 87 24.96 2.24 -17.63
CA GLY A 87 26.27 2.22 -16.98
C GLY A 87 26.21 2.39 -15.46
N SER A 88 25.07 2.09 -14.83
CA SER A 88 25.01 2.10 -13.36
C SER A 88 26.01 1.10 -12.77
N VAL A 89 26.70 1.54 -11.72
CA VAL A 89 27.60 0.72 -10.89
C VAL A 89 27.01 0.46 -9.51
N ASN A 90 25.80 0.96 -9.24
CA ASN A 90 25.11 0.78 -7.97
C ASN A 90 24.58 -0.66 -7.87
N PRO A 91 24.98 -1.46 -6.87
CA PRO A 91 24.51 -2.83 -6.70
C PRO A 91 22.97 -2.96 -6.64
N ASP A 92 22.27 -1.96 -6.12
CA ASP A 92 20.81 -1.98 -5.96
C ASP A 92 20.04 -1.57 -7.22
N GLU A 93 20.76 -1.18 -8.27
CA GLU A 93 20.20 -0.96 -9.61
C GLU A 93 20.50 -2.14 -10.55
N MET A 94 21.07 -3.22 -10.02
CA MET A 94 21.39 -4.41 -10.80
C MET A 94 20.16 -5.30 -11.02
N PRO A 95 20.00 -5.90 -12.22
CA PRO A 95 18.96 -6.90 -12.46
C PRO A 95 19.02 -8.03 -11.44
N MET A 96 17.86 -8.43 -10.96
CA MET A 96 17.67 -9.60 -10.13
C MET A 96 18.10 -10.86 -10.88
N ASN A 97 18.65 -11.83 -10.15
CA ASN A 97 19.03 -13.12 -10.70
C ASN A 97 17.77 -13.95 -11.05
N ALA A 98 17.72 -14.48 -12.27
CA ALA A 98 16.59 -15.29 -12.73
C ALA A 98 16.39 -16.57 -11.91
N ALA A 99 17.47 -17.14 -11.36
CA ALA A 99 17.37 -18.31 -10.48
C ALA A 99 16.66 -17.97 -9.17
N ASP A 100 16.89 -16.78 -8.62
CA ASP A 100 16.28 -16.33 -7.37
C ASP A 100 14.79 -16.01 -7.57
N ILE A 101 14.43 -15.40 -8.70
CA ILE A 101 13.02 -15.20 -9.07
C ILE A 101 12.31 -16.56 -9.18
N THR A 102 12.93 -17.53 -9.86
CA THR A 102 12.38 -18.89 -10.00
C THR A 102 12.24 -19.59 -8.64
N ALA A 103 13.24 -19.45 -7.77
CA ALA A 103 13.20 -20.00 -6.41
C ALA A 103 12.08 -19.35 -5.59
N TYR A 104 11.91 -18.03 -5.65
CA TYR A 104 10.82 -17.33 -4.98
C TYR A 104 9.44 -17.81 -5.47
N MET A 105 9.25 -17.90 -6.80
CA MET A 105 7.99 -18.34 -7.41
C MET A 105 7.59 -19.77 -7.04
N SER A 106 8.56 -20.62 -6.68
CA SER A 106 8.35 -22.00 -6.21
C SER A 106 8.35 -22.15 -4.68
N SER A 107 8.68 -21.08 -3.94
CA SER A 107 8.76 -21.08 -2.49
C SER A 107 7.39 -21.10 -1.80
N ALA A 108 7.40 -21.31 -0.49
CA ALA A 108 6.23 -21.22 0.37
C ALA A 108 5.65 -19.79 0.50
N ALA A 109 6.40 -18.76 0.10
CA ALA A 109 5.88 -17.39 0.06
C ALA A 109 4.84 -17.17 -1.05
N VAL A 110 4.82 -18.06 -2.05
CA VAL A 110 3.85 -18.06 -3.14
C VAL A 110 2.95 -19.29 -3.00
N VAL A 111 1.64 -19.07 -2.88
CA VAL A 111 0.68 -20.17 -2.83
C VAL A 111 0.80 -21.02 -4.09
N GLN A 112 0.93 -22.34 -3.90
CA GLN A 112 1.10 -23.30 -5.00
C GLN A 112 -0.18 -24.05 -5.36
N ASN A 113 -1.07 -24.26 -4.38
CA ASN A 113 -2.33 -24.97 -4.55
C ASN A 113 -3.51 -24.00 -4.40
N SER A 114 -4.43 -24.03 -5.36
CA SER A 114 -5.59 -23.12 -5.40
C SER A 114 -6.54 -23.33 -4.22
N ALA A 115 -6.59 -24.54 -3.64
CA ALA A 115 -7.38 -24.83 -2.45
C ALA A 115 -6.95 -23.96 -1.25
N ASN A 116 -5.66 -23.63 -1.16
CA ASN A 116 -5.05 -22.90 -0.06
C ASN A 116 -5.01 -21.38 -0.29
N LEU A 117 -5.36 -20.90 -1.48
CA LEU A 117 -5.30 -19.47 -1.80
C LEU A 117 -6.35 -18.70 -1.01
N THR A 118 -5.91 -17.73 -0.23
CA THR A 118 -6.78 -16.82 0.54
C THR A 118 -6.73 -15.40 -0.01
N MET A 119 -7.68 -14.56 0.43
CA MET A 119 -7.64 -13.13 0.12
C MET A 119 -6.41 -12.44 0.73
N ALA A 120 -5.98 -12.89 1.91
CA ALA A 120 -4.77 -12.39 2.57
C ALA A 120 -3.52 -12.61 1.71
N ASP A 121 -3.41 -13.75 1.03
CA ASP A 121 -2.27 -14.04 0.14
C ASP A 121 -2.25 -13.10 -1.07
N ILE A 122 -3.40 -12.89 -1.72
CA ILE A 122 -3.53 -11.98 -2.88
C ILE A 122 -3.15 -10.56 -2.47
N MET A 123 -3.71 -10.06 -1.37
CA MET A 123 -3.47 -8.67 -0.94
C MET A 123 -2.06 -8.47 -0.38
N ARG A 124 -1.44 -9.49 0.22
CA ARG A 124 -0.03 -9.43 0.62
C ARG A 124 0.90 -9.25 -0.58
N GLN A 125 0.71 -10.03 -1.64
CA GLN A 125 1.55 -9.89 -2.83
C GLN A 125 1.25 -8.61 -3.60
N LYS A 126 -0.03 -8.16 -3.63
CA LYS A 126 -0.39 -6.84 -4.18
C LYS A 126 0.31 -5.70 -3.42
N LEU A 127 0.30 -5.74 -2.08
CA LEU A 127 0.99 -4.77 -1.23
C LEU A 127 2.49 -4.67 -1.56
N ILE A 128 3.15 -5.82 -1.71
CA ILE A 128 4.57 -5.89 -2.07
C ILE A 128 4.80 -5.30 -3.48
N ALA A 129 3.99 -5.71 -4.47
CA ALA A 129 4.15 -5.29 -5.85
C ALA A 129 3.93 -3.78 -6.06
N LEU A 130 3.02 -3.19 -5.29
CA LEU A 130 2.68 -1.76 -5.36
C LEU A 130 3.61 -0.87 -4.53
N GLY A 131 4.39 -1.42 -3.60
CA GLY A 131 5.39 -0.69 -2.83
C GLY A 131 4.83 0.56 -2.14
N LEU A 132 5.23 1.75 -2.61
CA LEU A 132 4.83 3.04 -2.04
C LEU A 132 3.58 3.66 -2.70
N ASN A 133 2.88 2.93 -3.57
CA ASN A 133 1.69 3.43 -4.24
C ASN A 133 0.56 3.68 -3.22
N ALA A 134 -0.12 4.83 -3.34
CA ALA A 134 -1.24 5.22 -2.49
C ALA A 134 -2.42 4.22 -2.54
N GLU A 135 -2.54 3.45 -3.63
CA GLU A 135 -3.55 2.40 -3.79
C GLU A 135 -3.46 1.33 -2.69
N ASN A 136 -2.26 1.10 -2.12
CA ASN A 136 -2.11 0.22 -0.96
C ASN A 136 -2.96 0.66 0.24
N TRP A 137 -3.11 1.98 0.45
CA TRP A 137 -3.95 2.52 1.51
C TRP A 137 -5.45 2.48 1.16
N VAL A 138 -5.79 2.58 -0.12
CA VAL A 138 -7.17 2.40 -0.61
C VAL A 138 -7.61 0.94 -0.38
N ASP A 139 -6.80 -0.02 -0.79
CA ASP A 139 -7.04 -1.44 -0.58
C ASP A 139 -7.17 -1.82 0.90
N ALA A 140 -6.29 -1.27 1.75
CA ALA A 140 -6.34 -1.52 3.18
C ALA A 140 -7.66 -1.04 3.80
N ARG A 141 -8.15 0.15 3.42
CA ARG A 141 -9.44 0.66 3.89
C ARG A 141 -10.60 -0.20 3.42
N ARG A 142 -10.62 -0.61 2.14
CA ARG A 142 -11.67 -1.47 1.57
C ARG A 142 -11.79 -2.83 2.27
N PHE A 143 -10.70 -3.36 2.82
CA PHE A 143 -10.71 -4.56 3.65
C PHE A 143 -10.87 -4.31 5.15
N ASN A 144 -11.12 -3.06 5.54
CA ASN A 144 -11.16 -2.62 6.93
C ASN A 144 -9.91 -3.08 7.70
N TYR A 145 -8.75 -2.98 7.05
CA TYR A 145 -7.44 -3.38 7.56
C TYR A 145 -7.46 -4.82 8.11
N SER A 146 -7.36 -4.95 9.44
CA SER A 146 -7.30 -6.23 10.16
C SER A 146 -8.58 -6.58 10.89
N ALA A 147 -9.68 -5.89 10.62
CA ALA A 147 -10.96 -6.12 11.28
C ALA A 147 -11.54 -7.51 11.01
N GLY A 148 -11.23 -8.09 9.83
CA GLY A 148 -11.70 -9.41 9.42
C GLY A 148 -13.22 -9.51 9.20
N ASN A 149 -13.89 -8.38 9.02
CA ASN A 149 -15.35 -8.28 8.90
C ASN A 149 -15.83 -8.12 7.44
N ILE A 150 -14.95 -8.29 6.45
CA ILE A 150 -15.31 -8.19 5.04
C ILE A 150 -15.59 -9.59 4.48
N LYS A 151 -16.89 -9.88 4.29
CA LYS A 151 -17.38 -11.19 3.84
C LYS A 151 -16.87 -12.32 4.75
N ASP A 152 -16.51 -13.46 4.16
CA ASP A 152 -15.99 -14.67 4.81
C ASP A 152 -14.46 -14.79 4.66
N PHE A 153 -13.75 -13.69 4.37
CA PHE A 153 -12.30 -13.72 4.13
C PHE A 153 -11.46 -13.79 5.39
N GLY A 154 -12.05 -13.51 6.57
CA GLY A 154 -11.28 -13.32 7.79
C GLY A 154 -10.32 -12.13 7.69
N VAL A 155 -9.26 -12.14 8.50
CA VAL A 155 -8.26 -11.06 8.55
C VAL A 155 -7.40 -11.07 7.28
N VAL A 156 -7.52 -10.02 6.46
CA VAL A 156 -6.76 -9.87 5.20
C VAL A 156 -5.37 -9.27 5.45
N TYR A 157 -5.29 -8.16 6.18
CA TYR A 157 -4.02 -7.58 6.61
C TYR A 157 -3.62 -8.18 7.95
N ILE A 158 -2.94 -9.31 7.90
CA ILE A 158 -2.53 -10.07 9.09
C ILE A 158 -1.56 -9.23 9.94
N ASP A 159 -1.76 -9.26 11.25
CA ASP A 159 -0.95 -8.56 12.27
C ASP A 159 -0.87 -7.03 12.19
N TYR A 160 -1.58 -6.39 11.25
CA TYR A 160 -1.61 -4.93 11.19
C TYR A 160 -2.37 -4.36 12.41
N LYS A 161 -1.66 -3.57 13.20
CA LYS A 161 -2.15 -3.02 14.48
C LYS A 161 -1.68 -1.57 14.60
N ARG A 162 -2.41 -0.78 15.39
CA ARG A 162 -1.91 0.53 15.82
C ARG A 162 -0.60 0.33 16.59
N PRO A 163 0.43 1.15 16.37
CA PRO A 163 1.64 1.13 17.18
C PRO A 163 1.32 1.33 18.67
N LYS A 164 2.18 0.82 19.56
CA LYS A 164 2.00 0.96 21.01
C LYS A 164 1.99 2.42 21.45
N GLU A 165 2.70 3.26 20.72
CA GLU A 165 2.87 4.70 20.93
C GLU A 165 1.72 5.52 20.33
N PHE A 166 0.66 4.88 19.81
CA PHE A 166 -0.47 5.58 19.22
C PHE A 166 -1.26 6.34 20.30
N THR A 167 -1.23 7.68 20.26
CA THR A 167 -1.88 8.56 21.25
C THR A 167 -3.01 9.41 20.69
N ALA A 168 -3.21 9.46 19.36
CA ALA A 168 -4.18 10.32 18.67
C ALA A 168 -5.63 9.80 18.77
N THR A 169 -6.06 9.43 19.98
CA THR A 169 -7.39 8.84 20.28
C THR A 169 -8.53 9.84 20.14
N ASN A 170 -8.25 11.14 20.21
CA ASN A 170 -9.20 12.21 19.85
C ASN A 170 -9.52 12.27 18.35
N LYS A 171 -8.57 11.84 17.49
CA LYS A 171 -8.73 11.84 16.03
C LYS A 171 -9.20 10.50 15.48
N ILE A 172 -8.72 9.41 16.08
CA ILE A 172 -9.07 8.04 15.71
C ILE A 172 -9.73 7.37 16.92
N VAL A 173 -11.05 7.56 16.99
CA VAL A 173 -11.84 7.38 18.23
C VAL A 173 -12.20 5.93 18.55
N GLY A 174 -12.14 5.03 17.56
CA GLY A 174 -12.49 3.64 17.78
C GLY A 174 -11.55 2.96 18.77
N ALA A 175 -12.11 2.05 19.58
CA ALA A 175 -11.40 1.35 20.66
C ALA A 175 -10.92 -0.05 20.26
N ASN A 176 -11.56 -0.68 19.28
CA ASN A 176 -11.20 -2.01 18.79
C ASN A 176 -11.13 -2.09 17.25
N PRO A 177 -10.29 -2.97 16.69
CA PRO A 177 -10.13 -3.16 15.24
C PRO A 177 -11.40 -3.37 14.42
N GLY A 178 -12.49 -3.84 15.02
CA GLY A 178 -13.77 -4.07 14.34
C GLY A 178 -14.53 -2.77 14.03
N GLU A 179 -14.30 -1.71 14.79
CA GLU A 179 -14.94 -0.42 14.59
C GLU A 179 -14.30 0.33 13.41
N LEU A 180 -15.11 0.86 12.48
CA LEU A 180 -14.56 1.59 11.33
C LEU A 180 -13.69 2.78 11.76
N THR A 181 -14.11 3.48 12.80
CA THR A 181 -13.41 4.63 13.38
C THR A 181 -12.16 4.25 14.17
N TYR A 182 -11.82 2.96 14.27
CA TYR A 182 -10.53 2.51 14.81
C TYR A 182 -9.38 2.75 13.83
N TRP A 183 -9.67 2.90 12.55
CA TRP A 183 -8.64 3.04 11.53
C TRP A 183 -8.56 4.46 10.99
N PHE A 184 -7.40 4.80 10.42
CA PHE A 184 -7.23 6.05 9.70
C PHE A 184 -7.96 5.98 8.36
N ARG A 185 -8.91 6.87 8.10
CA ARG A 185 -9.86 6.74 6.97
C ARG A 185 -9.73 7.80 5.90
N ARG A 186 -9.36 9.02 6.30
CA ARG A 186 -9.29 10.17 5.41
C ARG A 186 -8.41 11.26 6.00
N PHE A 187 -7.87 12.11 5.14
CA PHE A 187 -7.32 13.38 5.59
C PHE A 187 -8.44 14.38 5.87
N SER A 188 -8.22 15.29 6.82
CA SER A 188 -9.09 16.46 6.97
C SER A 188 -8.95 17.38 5.76
N GLN A 189 -9.98 18.19 5.51
CA GLN A 189 -9.85 19.28 4.54
C GLN A 189 -8.77 20.27 4.96
N SER A 190 -8.24 21.01 3.98
CA SER A 190 -7.31 22.10 4.23
C SER A 190 -7.93 23.14 5.17
N THR A 191 -7.16 23.64 6.13
CA THR A 191 -7.62 24.70 7.04
C THR A 191 -7.96 25.99 6.29
N HIS A 192 -7.47 26.20 5.07
CA HIS A 192 -7.88 27.35 4.27
C HIS A 192 -9.36 27.29 3.84
N GLU A 193 -9.97 26.10 3.74
CA GLU A 193 -11.40 25.97 3.43
C GLU A 193 -12.27 26.65 4.49
N SER A 194 -11.82 26.74 5.76
CA SER A 194 -12.60 27.44 6.80
C SER A 194 -12.64 28.95 6.60
N ASN A 195 -11.72 29.51 5.81
CA ASN A 195 -11.67 30.95 5.51
C ASN A 195 -12.40 31.28 4.21
N TYR A 196 -12.24 30.42 3.19
CA TYR A 196 -12.71 30.72 1.83
C TYR A 196 -14.02 30.03 1.45
N ASN A 197 -14.38 28.93 2.12
CA ASN A 197 -15.48 28.08 1.70
C ASN A 197 -16.19 27.38 2.89
N LEU A 198 -16.27 28.09 4.03
CA LEU A 198 -16.72 27.54 5.31
C LEU A 198 -18.08 26.84 5.21
N THR A 199 -19.04 27.43 4.50
CA THR A 199 -20.39 26.88 4.35
C THR A 199 -20.36 25.49 3.71
N GLN A 200 -19.57 25.29 2.65
CA GLN A 200 -19.46 23.99 1.98
C GLN A 200 -18.62 23.01 2.79
N LEU A 201 -17.57 23.50 3.46
CA LEU A 201 -16.78 22.68 4.38
C LEU A 201 -17.67 22.08 5.47
N MET A 202 -18.51 22.89 6.12
CA MET A 202 -19.44 22.43 7.15
C MET A 202 -20.52 21.50 6.60
N ALA A 203 -20.97 21.71 5.36
CA ALA A 203 -21.94 20.83 4.71
C ALA A 203 -21.34 19.48 4.26
N SER A 204 -20.02 19.39 4.08
CA SER A 204 -19.35 18.18 3.59
C SER A 204 -19.41 17.01 4.57
N ASN A 205 -19.42 17.29 5.87
CA ASN A 205 -19.45 16.29 6.93
C ASN A 205 -19.75 16.95 8.29
N LYS A 206 -20.57 16.31 9.13
CA LYS A 206 -20.88 16.82 10.49
C LYS A 206 -19.66 16.95 11.42
N LEU A 207 -18.56 16.28 11.06
CA LEU A 207 -17.27 16.31 11.77
C LEU A 207 -16.23 17.16 11.02
N ALA A 208 -16.56 17.88 9.94
CA ALA A 208 -15.59 18.55 9.07
C ALA A 208 -14.56 19.45 9.79
N MET A 209 -14.97 20.07 10.90
CA MET A 209 -14.14 20.95 11.75
C MET A 209 -13.80 20.33 13.11
N LYS A 210 -13.91 19.00 13.26
CA LYS A 210 -13.67 18.28 14.51
C LYS A 210 -12.56 17.25 14.33
N ASP A 211 -11.78 17.02 15.39
CA ASP A 211 -10.68 16.05 15.38
C ASP A 211 -11.07 14.65 14.88
N PRO A 212 -12.24 14.07 15.21
CA PRO A 212 -12.61 12.74 14.74
C PRO A 212 -12.78 12.57 13.22
N ILE A 213 -12.73 13.64 12.42
CA ILE A 213 -12.88 13.55 10.95
C ILE A 213 -11.88 12.58 10.30
N TRP A 214 -10.69 12.44 10.89
CA TRP A 214 -9.60 11.58 10.39
C TRP A 214 -9.96 10.09 10.36
N SER A 215 -10.91 9.68 11.20
CA SER A 215 -11.40 8.30 11.30
C SER A 215 -12.80 8.09 10.72
N CYS A 216 -13.39 9.12 10.11
CA CYS A 216 -14.65 9.01 9.41
C CYS A 216 -14.47 8.25 8.07
N PRO A 217 -15.19 7.14 7.83
CA PRO A 217 -15.08 6.40 6.58
C PRO A 217 -15.58 7.25 5.40
N VAL A 218 -14.99 7.06 4.22
CA VAL A 218 -15.48 7.65 2.95
C VAL A 218 -16.61 6.77 2.38
N TRP A 219 -17.35 7.28 1.38
CA TRP A 219 -18.54 6.59 0.85
C TRP A 219 -18.29 5.12 0.48
N TRP A 220 -17.23 4.83 -0.29
CA TRP A 220 -16.91 3.46 -0.71
C TRP A 220 -16.32 2.58 0.39
N ASP A 221 -15.97 3.17 1.54
CA ASP A 221 -15.44 2.49 2.73
C ASP A 221 -16.54 2.13 3.72
N CYS A 222 -17.79 2.51 3.42
CA CYS A 222 -18.96 2.14 4.19
C CYS A 222 -19.59 0.88 3.61
N SER A 223 -20.20 0.07 4.48
CA SER A 223 -20.93 -1.15 4.11
C SER A 223 -22.28 -0.84 3.47
N THR A 224 -22.91 0.28 3.84
CA THR A 224 -24.18 0.76 3.29
C THR A 224 -24.20 2.27 3.11
N ASP A 225 -25.13 2.74 2.29
CA ASP A 225 -25.39 4.17 2.12
C ASP A 225 -25.88 4.80 3.43
N GLU A 226 -26.69 4.09 4.23
CA GLU A 226 -27.15 4.57 5.54
C GLU A 226 -25.99 4.81 6.51
N GLU A 227 -25.01 3.90 6.53
CA GLU A 227 -23.79 4.08 7.33
C GLU A 227 -23.06 5.35 6.90
N TYR A 228 -22.86 5.55 5.59
CA TYR A 228 -22.21 6.75 5.06
C TYR A 228 -22.98 8.04 5.38
N TYR A 229 -24.29 8.09 5.12
CA TYR A 229 -25.11 9.26 5.40
C TYR A 229 -25.24 9.56 6.88
N GLY A 230 -25.07 8.56 7.74
CA GLY A 230 -24.90 8.72 9.19
C GLY A 230 -23.70 9.60 9.56
N TYR A 231 -22.69 9.76 8.70
CA TYR A 231 -21.55 10.64 8.93
C TYR A 231 -21.68 12.03 8.28
N ILE A 232 -22.55 12.19 7.28
CA ILE A 232 -22.81 13.49 6.66
C ILE A 232 -23.82 14.29 7.48
N LYS A 233 -24.91 13.63 7.91
CA LYS A 233 -26.05 14.25 8.59
C LYS A 233 -25.81 14.49 10.08
#